data_AF-A0A8B2SH53-F1
#
_entry.id   AF-A0A8B2SH53-F1
#
_cell.length_a   1.000
_cell.length_b   1.000
_cell.length_c   1.000
_cell.angle_alpha   90.00
_cell.angle_beta   90.00
_cell.angle_gamma   90.00
#
_symmetry.space_group_name_H-M   'P 1'
#
loop_
_entity.id
_entity.type
_entity.pdbx_description
1 polymer ?
#
loop_
_entity_poly.entity_id
_entity_poly.type
_entity_poly.pdbx_seq_one_letter_code
_entity_poly.pdbx_strand_id
1 'polypeptide(L)'
;MGLKIRLQWYDMRTELGESTEFSNNFGDNMEIITICLRIPTKNNVNNGFFDVEAEWIPILQPHFVHKITPTIYDYQVSFDYRDNW
;
A
#
# COMPACT_ATOMS: atom_id res chain seq x y z
N MET A 1 9.65 14.87 -6.59
CA MET A 1 9.37 13.50 -7.07
C MET A 1 9.42 12.54 -5.90
N GLY A 2 8.61 11.47 -5.93
CA GLY A 2 8.73 10.41 -4.95
C GLY A 2 7.62 9.37 -4.98
N LEU A 3 7.86 8.30 -4.25
CA LEU A 3 6.95 7.18 -4.05
C LEU A 3 6.09 7.39 -2.79
N LYS A 4 4.79 7.17 -2.90
CA LYS A 4 3.92 6.89 -1.74
C LYS A 4 3.15 5.61 -1.97
N ILE A 5 2.89 4.90 -0.88
CA ILE A 5 2.02 3.74 -0.88
C ILE A 5 0.63 4.25 -0.48
N ARG A 6 -0.35 3.99 -1.33
CA ARG A 6 -1.76 4.21 -0.99
C ARG A 6 -2.33 2.91 -0.47
N LEU A 7 -2.82 2.92 0.76
CA LEU A 7 -3.59 1.84 1.34
C LEU A 7 -5.07 2.16 1.20
N GLN A 8 -5.87 1.21 0.75
CA GLN A 8 -7.32 1.29 0.73
C GLN A 8 -7.90 0.03 1.37
N TRP A 9 -9.04 0.18 2.04
CA TRP A 9 -9.68 -0.95 2.69
C TRP A 9 -11.19 -0.94 2.54
N TYR A 10 -11.74 -2.14 2.50
CA TYR A 10 -13.14 -2.43 2.21
C TYR A 10 -13.70 -3.31 3.31
N ASP A 11 -14.91 -3.04 3.78
CA ASP A 11 -15.59 -3.91 4.74
C ASP A 11 -15.87 -5.28 4.11
N MET A 12 -15.38 -6.36 4.72
CA MET A 12 -15.51 -7.72 4.18
C MET A 12 -16.98 -8.21 4.08
N ARG A 13 -17.91 -7.56 4.80
CA ARG A 13 -19.33 -7.96 4.81
C ARG A 13 -20.14 -7.19 3.79
N THR A 14 -19.86 -5.90 3.63
CA THR A 14 -20.63 -5.03 2.73
C THR A 14 -19.92 -4.77 1.39
N GLU A 15 -18.64 -5.14 1.27
CA GLU A 15 -17.76 -4.86 0.13
C GLU A 15 -17.64 -3.36 -0.20
N LEU A 16 -17.98 -2.50 0.76
CA LEU A 16 -17.94 -1.05 0.58
C LEU A 16 -16.55 -0.52 0.95
N GLY A 17 -16.06 0.41 0.13
CA GLY A 17 -14.80 1.11 0.40
C GLY A 17 -14.99 2.05 1.59
N GLU A 18 -14.30 1.75 2.68
CA GLU A 18 -14.43 2.48 3.95
C GLU A 18 -13.54 3.72 3.94
N SER A 19 -12.27 3.56 3.52
CA SER A 19 -11.35 4.68 3.43
C SER A 19 -10.07 4.37 2.65
N THR A 20 -9.26 5.42 2.50
CA THR A 20 -7.93 5.36 1.89
C THR A 20 -6.95 6.22 2.68
N GLU A 21 -5.72 5.75 2.83
CA GLU A 21 -4.63 6.45 3.51
C GLU A 21 -3.36 6.42 2.64
N PHE A 22 -2.59 7.50 2.66
CA PHE A 22 -1.27 7.52 2.03
C PHE A 22 -0.17 7.42 3.08
N SER A 23 0.86 6.64 2.76
CA SER A 23 2.09 6.61 3.53
C SER A 23 2.84 7.95 3.48
N ASN A 24 3.89 8.04 4.29
CA ASN A 24 4.95 9.03 4.10
C ASN A 24 5.58 8.92 2.70
N ASN A 25 6.17 10.02 2.23
CA ASN A 25 6.89 10.04 0.96
C ASN A 25 8.25 9.34 1.11
N PHE A 26 8.47 8.28 0.33
CA PHE A 26 9.71 7.53 0.29
C PHE A 26 10.74 8.11 -0.71
N GLY A 27 10.37 9.16 -1.46
CA GLY A 27 11.25 9.74 -2.47
C GLY A 27 11.59 8.70 -3.55
N ASP A 28 12.88 8.59 -3.90
CA ASP A 28 13.39 7.59 -4.85
C ASP A 28 13.71 6.25 -4.20
N ASN A 29 13.44 6.08 -2.91
CA ASN A 29 13.70 4.84 -2.22
C ASN A 29 12.63 3.78 -2.56
N MET A 30 12.94 2.96 -3.57
CA MET A 30 12.10 1.83 -4.00
C MET A 30 12.40 0.53 -3.24
N GLU A 31 13.32 0.53 -2.26
CA GLU A 31 13.70 -0.67 -1.51
C GLU A 31 12.51 -1.27 -0.74
N ILE A 32 11.56 -0.44 -0.30
CA ILE A 32 10.36 -0.94 0.37
C ILE A 32 9.53 -1.86 -0.55
N ILE A 33 9.49 -1.56 -1.85
CA ILE A 33 8.78 -2.38 -2.85
C ILE A 33 9.61 -3.62 -3.20
N THR A 34 10.89 -3.43 -3.52
CA THR A 34 11.73 -4.50 -4.09
C THR A 34 12.28 -5.47 -3.05
N ILE A 35 12.67 -5.00 -1.87
CA ILE A 35 13.33 -5.81 -0.84
C ILE A 35 12.32 -6.29 0.18
N CYS A 36 11.47 -5.39 0.69
CA CYS A 36 10.54 -5.74 1.76
C CYS A 36 9.32 -6.48 1.21
N LEU A 37 8.65 -5.94 0.19
CA LEU A 37 7.46 -6.55 -0.39
C LEU A 37 7.78 -7.57 -1.50
N ARG A 38 9.05 -7.63 -1.94
CA ARG A 38 9.54 -8.52 -3.02
C ARG A 38 8.81 -8.37 -4.35
N ILE A 39 8.22 -7.19 -4.57
CA ILE A 39 7.51 -6.88 -5.81
C ILE A 39 8.52 -6.31 -6.80
N PRO A 40 8.62 -6.85 -8.03
CA PRO A 40 9.46 -6.23 -9.06
C PRO A 40 8.92 -4.83 -9.37
N THR A 41 9.75 -3.79 -9.28
CA THR A 41 9.30 -2.41 -9.59
C THR A 41 8.89 -2.23 -11.05
N LYS A 42 9.49 -3.01 -11.95
CA LYS A 42 9.16 -3.01 -13.38
C LYS A 42 7.70 -3.46 -13.59
N ASN A 43 6.86 -2.53 -14.03
CA ASN A 43 5.41 -2.69 -14.28
C ASN A 43 4.51 -2.80 -13.04
N ASN A 44 4.99 -2.55 -11.81
CA ASN A 44 4.11 -2.59 -10.62
C ASN A 44 3.95 -1.23 -9.93
N VAL A 45 4.77 -0.24 -10.27
CA VAL A 45 4.59 1.16 -9.87
C VAL A 45 3.63 1.85 -10.84
N ASN A 46 2.67 2.62 -10.29
CA ASN A 46 1.57 3.26 -11.02
C ASN A 46 0.71 2.26 -11.84
N ASN A 47 0.66 0.99 -11.42
CA ASN A 47 -0.04 -0.07 -12.16
C ASN A 47 -1.17 -0.71 -11.36
N GLY A 48 -2.06 0.12 -10.82
CA GLY A 48 -3.25 -0.33 -10.10
C GLY A 48 -2.98 -0.76 -8.66
N PHE A 49 -3.82 -1.67 -8.18
CA PHE A 49 -3.89 -2.10 -6.79
C PHE A 49 -3.53 -3.58 -6.66
N PHE A 50 -2.85 -3.91 -5.55
CA PHE A 50 -2.45 -5.27 -5.17
C PHE A 50 -3.11 -5.62 -3.85
N ASP A 51 -3.58 -6.86 -3.71
CA ASP A 51 -4.11 -7.34 -2.43
C ASP A 51 -2.99 -7.43 -1.39
N VAL A 52 -3.27 -7.02 -0.16
CA VAL A 52 -2.27 -7.03 0.91
C VAL A 52 -2.16 -8.44 1.49
N GLU A 53 -1.00 -9.06 1.28
CA GLU A 53 -0.68 -10.35 1.90
C GLU A 53 -0.33 -10.20 3.38
N ALA A 54 -0.56 -11.25 4.17
CA ALA A 54 -0.29 -11.25 5.60
C ALA A 54 1.19 -10.93 5.95
N GLU A 55 2.12 -11.31 5.08
CA GLU A 55 3.55 -11.03 5.23
C GLU A 55 3.89 -9.54 5.07
N TRP A 56 3.04 -8.79 4.35
CA TRP A 56 3.25 -7.36 4.09
C TRP A 56 2.75 -6.48 5.24
N ILE A 57 1.79 -6.97 6.04
CA ILE A 57 1.22 -6.24 7.16
C ILE A 57 2.29 -5.69 8.13
N PRO A 58 3.25 -6.48 8.66
CA PRO A 58 4.27 -5.94 9.56
C PRO A 58 5.20 -4.92 8.89
N ILE A 59 5.32 -4.95 7.56
CA ILE A 59 6.15 -4.03 6.78
C ILE A 59 5.39 -2.71 6.53
N LEU A 60 4.09 -2.80 6.25
CA LEU A 60 3.24 -1.66 5.92
C LEU A 60 2.78 -0.91 7.18
N GLN A 61 2.44 -1.63 8.26
CA GLN A 61 1.85 -1.06 9.47
C GLN A 61 2.61 0.14 10.06
N PRO A 62 3.95 0.19 10.10
CA PRO A 62 4.69 1.35 10.60
C PRO A 62 4.49 2.65 9.79
N HIS A 63 3.98 2.54 8.57
CA HIS A 63 3.82 3.67 7.64
C HIS A 63 2.39 4.22 7.59
N PHE A 64 1.45 3.62 8.31
CA PHE A 64 0.05 4.01 8.37
C PHE A 64 -0.40 4.22 9.81
N VAL A 65 -1.23 5.24 10.02
CA VAL A 65 -1.92 5.48 11.28
C VAL A 65 -3.03 4.46 11.48
N HIS A 66 -3.71 4.08 10.39
CA HIS A 66 -4.71 3.02 10.42
C HIS A 66 -4.09 1.68 10.83
N LYS A 67 -4.77 0.97 11.74
CA LYS A 67 -4.38 -0.37 12.16
C LYS A 67 -4.92 -1.38 11.15
N ILE A 68 -4.02 -2.07 10.46
CA ILE A 68 -4.36 -3.09 9.46
C ILE A 68 -4.93 -4.31 10.19
N THR A 69 -6.24 -4.49 10.07
CA THR A 69 -7.01 -5.61 10.63
C THR A 69 -7.60 -6.48 9.52
N PRO A 70 -6.82 -7.44 8.96
CA PRO A 70 -7.24 -8.26 7.82
C PRO A 70 -8.38 -9.24 8.13
N THR A 71 -8.87 -9.28 9.37
CA THR A 71 -10.02 -10.07 9.79
C THR A 71 -11.36 -9.33 9.65
N ILE A 72 -11.30 -8.02 9.40
CA ILE A 72 -12.48 -7.14 9.32
C ILE A 72 -12.58 -6.53 7.92
N TYR A 73 -11.43 -6.18 7.34
CA TYR A 73 -11.38 -5.48 6.06
C TYR A 73 -10.50 -6.22 5.06
N ASP A 74 -10.89 -6.12 3.79
CA ASP A 74 -10.04 -6.45 2.65
C ASP A 74 -9.18 -5.24 2.33
N TYR A 75 -7.87 -5.46 2.20
CA TYR A 75 -6.90 -4.40 1.99
C TYR A 75 -6.25 -4.51 0.63
N GLN A 76 -6.09 -3.35 -0.01
CA GLN A 76 -5.34 -3.22 -1.23
C GLN A 76 -4.36 -2.06 -1.15
N VAL A 77 -3.23 -2.20 -1.83
CA VAL A 77 -2.19 -1.17 -1.93
C VAL A 77 -1.88 -0.80 -3.37
N SER A 78 -1.70 0.49 -3.64
CA SER A 78 -1.07 0.97 -4.87
C SER A 78 0.27 1.64 -4.57
N PHE A 79 1.21 1.49 -5.50
CA PHE A 79 2.52 2.13 -5.45
C PHE A 79 2.50 3.32 -6.40
N ASP A 80 2.16 4.48 -5.86
CA ASP A 80 2.02 5.69 -6.65
C ASP A 80 3.38 6.42 -6.67
N TYR A 81 3.97 6.66 -7.84
CA TYR A 81 5.18 7.49 -7.99
C TYR A 81 4.86 8.73 -8.81
N ARG A 82 5.13 9.91 -8.26
CA ARG A 82 4.78 11.19 -8.88
C ARG A 82 5.91 12.20 -8.74
N ASP A 83 6.10 13.03 -9.75
CA ASP A 83 7.05 14.14 -9.70
C ASP A 83 6.63 15.22 -8.69
N ASN A 84 5.32 15.49 -8.59
CA ASN A 84 4.74 16.44 -7.64
C ASN A 84 3.58 15.77 -6.87
N TRP A 85 3.61 15.89 -5.54
CA TRP A 85 2.65 15.27 -4.61
C TRP A 85 1.67 16.27 -4.03
#